data_AF-A0A5B0PF33-F1
#
_entry.id   AF-A0A5B0PF33-F1
#
_cell.length_a   1.000
_cell.length_b   1.000
_cell.length_c   1.000
_cell.angle_alpha   90.00
_cell.angle_beta   90.00
_cell.angle_gamma   90.00
#
_symmetry.space_group_name_H-M   'P 1'
#
loop_
_entity.id
_entity.type
_entity.pdbx_description
1 polymer ?
#
loop_
_entity_poly.entity_id
_entity_poly.type
_entity_poly.pdbx_seq_one_letter_code
_entity_poly.pdbx_strand_id
1 'polypeptide(L)'
;MKTDEISDEQAKRAVKSRVDEFFHVRSVAEAFASFVSLSQTRHHQLIHSLVEKTLEKKAADVNLTASLFQHLVKENIVPLDIFLKGFTPVIEQLDDTSIDVRFAYEFTGKLLKAAGLAEKEVAELAQKIDTEMLDQAAKRLLDGFKSAALQ
;
A
#
# COMPACT_ATOMS: atom_id res chain seq x y z
N MET A 1 15.54 -27.35 7.80
CA MET A 1 16.06 -26.34 6.88
C MET A 1 16.35 -25.09 7.70
N LYS A 2 17.58 -24.58 7.67
CA LYS A 2 17.90 -23.30 8.30
C LYS A 2 17.32 -22.21 7.40
N THR A 3 16.32 -21.49 7.88
CA THR A 3 15.92 -20.23 7.27
C THR A 3 17.07 -19.27 7.56
N ASP A 4 17.88 -18.95 6.55
CA ASP A 4 18.85 -17.87 6.69
C ASP A 4 18.04 -16.58 6.90
N GLU A 5 17.91 -16.16 8.15
CA GLU A 5 17.37 -14.85 8.50
C GLU A 5 18.33 -13.79 7.96
N ILE A 6 18.07 -13.33 6.74
CA ILE A 6 18.64 -12.07 6.24
C ILE A 6 18.43 -10.98 7.29
N SER A 7 19.48 -10.20 7.56
CA SER A 7 19.39 -9.13 8.55
C SER A 7 18.33 -8.11 8.15
N ASP A 8 17.80 -7.36 9.12
CA ASP A 8 16.79 -6.34 8.84
C ASP A 8 17.27 -5.28 7.83
N GLU A 9 18.56 -4.97 7.83
CA GLU A 9 19.15 -4.06 6.86
C GLU A 9 19.22 -4.67 5.46
N GLN A 10 19.54 -5.95 5.33
CA GLN A 10 19.49 -6.65 4.04
C GLN A 10 18.05 -6.73 3.51
N ALA A 11 17.09 -6.96 4.40
CA ALA A 11 15.68 -7.01 4.05
C ALA A 11 15.14 -5.65 3.60
N LYS A 12 15.46 -4.55 4.30
CA LYS A 12 15.09 -3.19 3.88
C LYS A 12 15.64 -2.85 2.50
N ARG A 13 16.91 -3.20 2.24
CA ARG A 13 17.53 -3.00 0.92
C ARG A 13 16.83 -3.81 -0.17
N ALA A 14 16.50 -5.07 0.11
CA ALA A 14 15.77 -5.93 -0.82
C ALA A 14 14.37 -5.38 -1.12
N VAL A 15 13.65 -4.91 -0.10
CA VAL A 15 12.34 -4.26 -0.27
C VAL A 15 12.45 -3.04 -1.16
N LYS A 16 13.38 -2.12 -0.85
CA LYS A 16 13.60 -0.91 -1.65
C LYS A 16 13.91 -1.23 -3.11
N SER A 17 14.84 -2.17 -3.34
CA SER A 17 15.21 -2.60 -4.70
C SER A 17 14.00 -3.12 -5.48
N ARG A 18 13.13 -3.92 -4.85
CA ARG A 18 11.93 -4.46 -5.49
C ARG A 18 10.89 -3.38 -5.83
N VAL A 19 10.75 -2.36 -4.98
CA VAL A 19 9.88 -1.21 -5.26
C VAL A 19 10.42 -0.40 -6.45
N ASP A 20 11.72 -0.13 -6.47
CA ASP A 20 12.35 0.61 -7.57
C ASP A 20 12.24 -0.16 -8.90
N GLU A 21 12.47 -1.48 -8.87
CA GLU A 21 12.31 -2.37 -10.02
C GLU A 21 10.86 -2.39 -10.54
N PHE A 22 9.86 -2.45 -9.65
CA PHE A 22 8.47 -2.44 -10.06
C PHE A 22 8.09 -1.19 -10.87
N PHE A 23 8.53 -0.01 -10.45
CA PHE A 23 8.25 1.23 -11.19
C PHE A 23 9.11 1.39 -12.45
N HIS A 24 10.26 0.72 -12.53
CA HIS A 24 11.10 0.70 -13.71
C HIS A 24 10.54 -0.23 -14.81
N VAL A 25 10.25 -1.48 -14.44
CA VAL A 25 9.75 -2.53 -15.34
C VAL A 25 8.28 -2.31 -15.70
N ARG A 26 7.47 -1.89 -14.72
CA ARG A 26 6.02 -1.66 -14.85
C ARG A 26 5.21 -2.92 -15.20
N SER A 27 5.68 -4.09 -14.75
CA SER A 27 5.02 -5.38 -14.97
C SER A 27 4.39 -5.91 -13.67
N VAL A 28 3.06 -6.05 -13.68
CA VAL A 28 2.32 -6.67 -12.56
C VAL A 28 2.74 -8.13 -12.36
N ALA A 29 3.00 -8.86 -13.44
CA ALA A 29 3.41 -10.27 -13.37
C ALA A 29 4.77 -10.43 -12.67
N GLU A 30 5.74 -9.57 -12.99
CA GLU A 30 7.06 -9.62 -12.35
C GLU A 30 7.01 -9.17 -10.89
N ALA A 31 6.24 -8.12 -10.59
CA ALA A 31 6.04 -7.71 -9.20
C ALA A 31 5.31 -8.78 -8.38
N PHE A 32 4.33 -9.47 -8.96
CA PHE A 32 3.68 -10.60 -8.32
C PHE A 32 4.67 -11.73 -8.01
N ALA A 33 5.50 -12.13 -8.98
CA ALA A 33 6.54 -13.13 -8.76
C ALA A 33 7.54 -12.69 -7.67
N SER A 34 7.85 -11.40 -7.62
CA SER A 34 8.69 -10.78 -6.58
C SER A 34 8.09 -10.95 -5.19
N PHE A 35 6.78 -10.73 -5.00
CA PHE A 35 6.07 -11.01 -3.75
C PHE A 35 6.09 -12.49 -3.37
N VAL A 36 5.82 -13.40 -4.31
CA VAL A 36 5.84 -14.85 -4.08
C VAL A 36 7.24 -15.34 -3.66
N SER A 37 8.29 -14.73 -4.20
CA SER A 37 9.69 -15.06 -3.86
C SER A 37 10.15 -14.55 -2.49
N LEU A 38 9.43 -13.58 -1.91
CA LEU A 38 9.78 -12.96 -0.63
C LEU A 38 9.09 -13.72 0.52
N SER A 39 9.79 -13.86 1.66
CA SER A 39 9.17 -14.38 2.89
C SER A 39 7.90 -13.61 3.24
N GLN A 40 6.83 -14.34 3.55
CA GLN A 40 5.54 -13.77 3.96
C GLN A 40 5.67 -12.81 5.15
N THR A 41 6.61 -13.07 6.06
CA THR A 41 6.88 -12.21 7.22
C THR A 41 7.32 -10.79 6.83
N ARG A 42 7.74 -10.57 5.58
CA ARG A 42 8.23 -9.29 5.06
C ARG A 42 7.27 -8.62 4.07
N HIS A 43 6.15 -9.26 3.73
CA HIS A 43 5.17 -8.70 2.78
C HIS A 43 4.63 -7.34 3.25
N HIS A 44 4.35 -7.17 4.55
CA HIS A 44 3.88 -5.89 5.07
C HIS A 44 4.90 -4.76 4.88
N GLN A 45 6.21 -5.05 4.96
CA GLN A 45 7.28 -4.08 4.74
C GLN A 45 7.31 -3.66 3.27
N LEU A 46 7.14 -4.63 2.35
CA LEU A 46 7.08 -4.35 0.93
C LEU A 46 5.83 -3.54 0.55
N ILE A 47 4.67 -3.86 1.13
CA ILE A 47 3.44 -3.09 0.93
C ILE A 47 3.61 -1.67 1.43
N HIS A 48 4.12 -1.48 2.65
CA HIS A 48 4.37 -0.17 3.24
C HIS A 48 5.25 0.69 2.33
N SER A 49 6.45 0.21 1.98
CA SER A 49 7.37 0.94 1.10
C SER A 49 6.80 1.19 -0.30
N LEU A 50 6.01 0.25 -0.83
CA LEU A 50 5.39 0.42 -2.13
C LEU A 50 4.30 1.51 -2.10
N VAL A 51 3.46 1.54 -1.06
CA VAL A 51 2.40 2.54 -0.90
C VAL A 51 3.02 3.93 -0.71
N GLU A 52 3.98 4.09 0.21
CA GLU A 52 4.71 5.35 0.39
C GLU A 52 5.27 5.85 -0.93
N LYS A 53 5.97 4.96 -1.66
CA LYS A 53 6.56 5.34 -2.94
C LYS A 53 5.52 5.68 -4.00
N THR A 54 4.35 5.02 -3.98
CA THR A 54 3.26 5.26 -4.92
C THR A 54 2.61 6.64 -4.71
N LEU A 55 2.49 7.11 -3.47
CA LEU A 55 1.86 8.40 -3.17
C LEU A 55 2.67 9.59 -3.74
N GLU A 56 3.98 9.45 -3.85
CA GLU A 56 4.87 10.44 -4.50
C GLU A 56 4.76 10.48 -6.05
N LYS A 57 3.93 9.62 -6.66
CA LYS A 57 3.93 9.37 -8.10
C LYS A 57 2.67 9.89 -8.79
N LYS A 58 2.62 9.68 -10.11
CA LYS A 58 1.48 10.11 -10.94
C LYS A 58 0.36 9.08 -10.89
N ALA A 59 -0.86 9.48 -11.26
CA ALA A 59 -2.04 8.62 -11.26
C ALA A 59 -1.85 7.28 -12.04
N ALA A 60 -1.03 7.26 -13.09
CA ALA A 60 -0.71 6.04 -13.84
C ALA A 60 0.05 5.01 -12.98
N ASP A 61 0.92 5.47 -12.08
CA ASP A 61 1.67 4.61 -11.17
C ASP A 61 0.78 4.11 -10.03
N VAL A 62 -0.15 4.94 -9.55
CA VAL A 62 -1.20 4.53 -8.60
C VAL A 62 -2.09 3.44 -9.19
N ASN A 63 -2.49 3.58 -10.47
CA ASN A 63 -3.26 2.55 -11.17
C ASN A 63 -2.46 1.24 -11.30
N LEU A 64 -1.17 1.33 -11.62
CA LEU A 64 -0.30 0.17 -11.72
C LEU A 64 -0.18 -0.57 -10.38
N THR A 65 0.05 0.15 -9.28
CA THR A 65 0.08 -0.43 -7.92
C THR A 65 -1.28 -1.03 -7.56
N ALA A 66 -2.38 -0.37 -7.90
CA ALA A 66 -3.73 -0.91 -7.69
C ALA A 66 -3.94 -2.23 -8.44
N SER A 67 -3.54 -2.32 -9.72
CA SER A 67 -3.60 -3.58 -10.47
C SER A 67 -2.79 -4.70 -9.81
N LEU A 68 -1.61 -4.39 -9.25
CA LEU A 68 -0.82 -5.36 -8.50
C LEU A 68 -1.56 -5.85 -7.25
N PHE A 69 -2.14 -4.94 -6.45
CA PHE A 69 -2.89 -5.32 -5.25
C PHE A 69 -4.13 -6.16 -5.59
N GLN A 70 -4.87 -5.78 -6.64
CA GLN A 70 -6.00 -6.59 -7.13
C GLN A 70 -5.54 -8.01 -7.51
N HIS A 71 -4.36 -8.15 -8.12
CA HIS A 71 -3.82 -9.46 -8.48
C HIS A 71 -3.39 -10.26 -7.25
N LEU A 72 -2.71 -9.64 -6.28
CA LEU A 72 -2.31 -10.30 -5.02
C LEU A 72 -3.52 -10.79 -4.22
N VAL A 73 -4.60 -10.01 -4.18
CA VAL A 73 -5.87 -10.38 -3.54
C VAL A 73 -6.53 -11.54 -4.28
N LYS A 74 -6.65 -11.44 -5.61
CA LYS A 74 -7.28 -12.48 -6.43
C LYS A 74 -6.60 -13.85 -6.28
N GLU A 75 -5.27 -13.86 -6.21
CA GLU A 75 -4.47 -15.07 -6.08
C GLU A 75 -4.23 -15.49 -4.61
N ASN A 76 -4.84 -14.80 -3.63
CA ASN A 76 -4.70 -15.06 -2.19
C ASN A 76 -3.24 -15.13 -1.69
N ILE A 77 -2.35 -14.30 -2.25
CA ILE A 77 -0.93 -14.29 -1.86
C ILE A 77 -0.71 -13.53 -0.56
N VAL A 78 -1.43 -12.42 -0.38
CA VAL A 78 -1.29 -11.54 0.78
C VAL A 78 -2.63 -11.50 1.51
N PRO A 79 -2.70 -11.98 2.77
CA PRO A 79 -3.91 -11.88 3.56
C PRO A 79 -4.15 -10.43 4.01
N LEU A 80 -5.41 -10.12 4.32
CA LEU A 80 -5.85 -8.76 4.63
C LEU A 80 -5.10 -8.12 5.81
N ASP A 81 -4.79 -8.89 6.86
CA ASP A 81 -4.05 -8.40 8.04
C ASP A 81 -2.65 -7.89 7.69
N ILE A 82 -2.02 -8.48 6.68
CA ILE A 82 -0.72 -8.05 6.17
C ILE A 82 -0.85 -6.74 5.37
N PHE A 83 -1.93 -6.57 4.60
CA PHE A 83 -2.25 -5.27 3.99
C PHE A 83 -2.49 -4.21 5.08
N LEU A 84 -3.34 -4.48 6.06
CA LEU A 84 -3.62 -3.54 7.17
C LEU A 84 -2.32 -3.13 7.89
N LYS A 85 -1.43 -4.09 8.15
CA LYS A 85 -0.11 -3.82 8.77
C LYS A 85 0.79 -2.96 7.88
N GLY A 86 0.77 -3.18 6.56
CA GLY A 86 1.56 -2.38 5.62
C GLY A 86 1.01 -0.96 5.41
N PHE A 87 -0.31 -0.78 5.46
CA PHE A 87 -0.96 0.52 5.30
C PHE A 87 -0.93 1.38 6.57
N THR A 88 -0.93 0.76 7.76
CA THR A 88 -1.06 1.51 9.04
C THR A 88 -0.09 2.69 9.17
N PRO A 89 1.24 2.55 8.91
CA PRO A 89 2.16 3.69 9.01
C PRO A 89 1.87 4.81 8.01
N VAL A 90 1.39 4.45 6.81
CA VAL A 90 1.01 5.44 5.78
C VAL A 90 -0.26 6.20 6.21
N ILE A 91 -1.22 5.50 6.81
CA ILE A 91 -2.46 6.08 7.30
C ILE A 91 -2.20 7.04 8.46
N GLU A 92 -1.34 6.64 9.40
CA GLU A 92 -0.94 7.49 10.53
C GLU A 92 -0.36 8.83 10.05
N GLN A 93 0.38 8.86 8.94
CA GLN A 93 1.03 10.05 8.39
C GLN A 93 0.28 10.66 7.19
N LEU A 94 -0.97 10.25 6.93
CA LEU A 94 -1.67 10.60 5.70
C LEU A 94 -2.01 12.09 5.61
N ASP A 95 -2.36 12.72 6.73
CA ASP A 95 -2.72 14.14 6.74
C ASP A 95 -1.51 15.02 6.41
N ASP A 96 -0.36 14.75 7.04
CA ASP A 96 0.92 15.37 6.72
C ASP A 96 1.32 15.12 5.27
N THR A 97 1.21 13.89 4.80
CA THR A 97 1.50 13.55 3.38
C THR A 97 0.62 14.37 2.43
N SER A 98 -0.61 14.70 2.82
CA SER A 98 -1.55 15.47 1.99
C SER A 98 -1.17 16.94 1.81
N ILE A 99 -0.28 17.46 2.66
CA ILE A 99 0.29 18.81 2.53
C ILE A 99 1.17 18.88 1.27
N ASP A 100 1.99 17.85 1.05
CA ASP A 100 2.90 17.77 -0.10
C ASP A 100 2.23 17.14 -1.34
N VAL A 101 1.34 16.18 -1.12
CA VAL A 101 0.68 15.40 -2.17
C VAL A 101 -0.81 15.72 -2.18
N ARG A 102 -1.22 16.60 -3.10
CA ARG A 102 -2.62 17.04 -3.27
C ARG A 102 -3.66 15.90 -3.24
N PHE A 103 -3.35 14.76 -3.86
CA PHE A 103 -4.27 13.63 -4.04
C PHE A 103 -3.98 12.45 -3.09
N ALA A 104 -3.28 12.67 -1.98
CA ALA A 104 -2.86 11.60 -1.07
C ALA A 104 -4.04 10.74 -0.59
N TYR A 105 -5.15 11.38 -0.22
CA TYR A 105 -6.35 10.72 0.27
C TYR A 105 -7.04 9.89 -0.82
N GLU A 106 -7.19 10.43 -2.02
CA GLU A 106 -7.79 9.75 -3.17
C GLU A 106 -6.95 8.55 -3.63
N PHE A 107 -5.62 8.73 -3.69
CA PHE A 107 -4.71 7.65 -4.05
C PHE A 107 -4.70 6.56 -2.99
N THR A 108 -4.65 6.92 -1.70
CA THR A 108 -4.72 5.95 -0.60
C THR A 108 -6.04 5.19 -0.62
N GLY A 109 -7.17 5.88 -0.75
CA GLY A 109 -8.50 5.27 -0.85
C GLY A 109 -8.60 4.28 -2.02
N LYS A 110 -8.03 4.62 -3.19
CA LYS A 110 -7.96 3.69 -4.33
C LYS A 110 -7.12 2.45 -4.04
N LEU A 111 -5.95 2.62 -3.41
CA LEU A 111 -5.07 1.50 -3.07
C LEU A 111 -5.69 0.59 -2.02
N LEU A 112 -6.38 1.13 -1.02
CA LEU A 112 -7.14 0.33 -0.04
C LEU A 112 -8.26 -0.48 -0.71
N LYS A 113 -9.01 0.13 -1.63
CA LYS A 113 -10.04 -0.58 -2.42
C LYS A 113 -9.42 -1.70 -3.26
N ALA A 114 -8.28 -1.45 -3.89
CA ALA A 114 -7.55 -2.44 -4.68
C ALA A 114 -7.00 -3.61 -3.84
N ALA A 115 -6.64 -3.33 -2.58
CA ALA A 115 -6.22 -4.32 -1.59
C ALA A 115 -7.40 -5.13 -0.99
N GLY A 116 -8.63 -4.91 -1.49
CA GLY A 116 -9.80 -5.70 -1.11
C GLY A 116 -10.44 -5.30 0.21
N LEU A 117 -10.07 -4.15 0.79
CA LEU A 117 -10.66 -3.68 2.04
C LEU A 117 -12.14 -3.33 1.84
N ALA A 118 -12.96 -3.68 2.82
CA ALA A 118 -14.33 -3.22 2.96
C ALA A 118 -14.38 -1.81 3.57
N GLU A 119 -15.48 -1.09 3.33
CA GLU A 119 -15.67 0.27 3.86
C GLU A 119 -15.50 0.35 5.38
N LYS A 120 -15.96 -0.67 6.12
CA LYS A 120 -15.80 -0.74 7.58
C LYS A 120 -14.33 -0.74 8.00
N GLU A 121 -13.49 -1.51 7.31
CA GLU A 121 -12.05 -1.64 7.63
C GLU A 121 -11.32 -0.33 7.30
N VAL A 122 -11.73 0.34 6.22
CA VAL A 122 -11.22 1.69 5.89
C VAL A 122 -11.64 2.70 6.94
N ALA A 123 -12.88 2.66 7.42
CA ALA A 123 -13.35 3.54 8.48
C ALA A 123 -12.58 3.33 9.80
N GLU A 124 -12.26 2.08 10.14
CA GLU A 124 -11.44 1.74 11.31
C GLU A 124 -9.99 2.23 11.15
N LEU A 125 -9.37 2.04 9.97
CA LEU A 125 -8.05 2.59 9.67
C LEU A 125 -8.04 4.12 9.75
N ALA A 126 -9.08 4.77 9.24
CA ALA A 126 -9.18 6.23 9.21
C ALA A 126 -9.11 6.87 10.61
N GLN A 127 -9.45 6.12 11.67
CA GLN A 127 -9.33 6.60 13.06
C GLN A 127 -7.88 6.69 13.55
N LYS A 128 -6.92 6.17 12.78
CA LYS A 128 -5.49 6.18 13.12
C LYS A 128 -4.72 7.34 12.48
N ILE A 129 -5.38 8.17 11.67
CA ILE A 129 -4.71 9.31 11.05
C ILE A 129 -4.28 10.28 12.16
N ASP A 130 -3.00 10.61 12.23
CA ASP A 130 -2.46 11.53 13.24
C ASP A 130 -2.71 12.97 12.80
N THR A 131 -3.78 13.57 13.33
CA THR A 131 -4.19 14.94 13.00
C THR A 131 -5.20 15.46 14.03
N GLU A 132 -5.21 16.77 14.24
CA GLU A 132 -6.20 17.44 15.08
C GLU A 132 -7.60 17.46 14.42
N MET A 133 -7.68 17.32 13.10
CA MET A 133 -8.91 17.39 12.31
C MET A 133 -9.40 16.00 11.87
N LEU A 134 -9.39 15.03 12.80
CA LEU A 134 -9.62 13.61 12.50
C LEU A 134 -10.91 13.33 11.73
N ASP A 135 -12.04 13.95 12.11
CA ASP A 135 -13.32 13.75 11.42
C ASP A 135 -13.25 14.15 9.94
N GLN A 136 -12.55 15.25 9.64
CA GLN A 136 -12.37 15.72 8.27
C GLN A 136 -11.42 14.81 7.50
N ALA A 137 -10.29 14.42 8.10
CA ALA A 137 -9.34 13.51 7.50
C ALA A 137 -9.96 12.14 7.19
N ALA A 138 -10.69 11.57 8.15
CA ALA A 138 -11.37 10.30 7.99
C ALA A 138 -12.43 10.35 6.89
N LYS A 139 -13.19 11.45 6.83
CA LYS A 139 -14.15 11.68 5.75
C LYS A 139 -13.46 11.74 4.38
N ARG A 140 -12.35 12.48 4.25
CA ARG A 140 -11.59 12.58 2.99
C ARG A 140 -11.10 11.21 2.51
N LEU A 141 -10.58 10.39 3.43
CA LEU A 141 -10.14 9.03 3.10
C LEU A 141 -11.31 8.16 2.61
N LEU A 142 -12.44 8.19 3.32
CA LEU A 142 -13.63 7.43 2.94
C LEU A 142 -14.23 7.90 1.60
N ASP A 143 -14.24 9.21 1.34
CA ASP A 143 -14.71 9.77 0.06
C ASP A 143 -13.78 9.34 -1.09
N GLY A 144 -12.46 9.38 -0.87
CA GLY A 144 -11.46 8.86 -1.81
C GLY A 144 -11.64 7.37 -2.08
N PHE A 145 -11.88 6.57 -1.04
CA PHE A 145 -12.16 5.15 -1.16
C PHE A 145 -13.45 4.88 -1.95
N LYS A 146 -14.56 5.57 -1.63
CA LYS A 146 -15.87 5.38 -2.28
C LYS A 146 -15.84 5.76 -3.75
N SER A 147 -15.22 6.89 -4.08
CA SER A 147 -15.12 7.41 -5.44
C SER A 147 -14.12 6.64 -6.32
N ALA A 148 -13.20 5.87 -5.73
CA ALA A 148 -12.22 5.12 -6.49
C ALA A 148 -12.85 4.11 -7.46
N ALA A 149 -12.54 4.26 -8.74
CA ALA A 149 -12.78 3.27 -9.77
C ALA A 149 -11.50 2.44 -9.98
N LEU A 150 -11.65 1.11 -9.88
CA LEU A 150 -10.60 0.17 -10.24
C LEU A 150 -10.70 -0.16 -11.73
N GLN A 151 -9.55 -0.49 -12.34
CA GLN A 151 -9.46 -0.93 -13.74
C GLN A 151 -9.57 -2.44 -13.84
#